data_AF-A0A0M4GDF3-F1
#
_entry.id   AF-A0A0M4GDF3-F1
#
_cell.length_a   1.000
_cell.length_b   1.000
_cell.length_c   1.000
_cell.angle_alpha   90.00
_cell.angle_beta   90.00
_cell.angle_gamma   90.00
#
_symmetry.space_group_name_H-M   'P 1'
#
loop_
_entity.id
_entity.type
_entity.pdbx_description
1 polymer ?
#
loop_
_entity_poly.entity_id
_entity_poly.type
_entity_poly.pdbx_seq_one_letter_code
_entity_poly.pdbx_strand_id
1 'polypeptide(L)'
;MEEIINELLRVSQEMKKAIEQEEFNELNELLKIRHIFMKDVDEWKAANPGTILSQNDKEKLKEVLGLDQELERVLKEKMSENIQLRGQLKDRSRASKKYGNYQSLTNGAFVDTFK
;
A
#
# COMPACT_ATOMS: atom_id res chain seq x y z
N MET A 1 -16.09 17.28 -16.59
CA MET A 1 -14.98 17.69 -15.71
C MET A 1 -15.38 17.65 -14.25
N GLU A 2 -16.44 18.34 -13.84
CA GLU A 2 -16.93 18.29 -12.44
C GLU A 2 -17.19 16.85 -11.98
N GLU A 3 -17.83 16.03 -12.81
CA GLU A 3 -18.04 14.59 -12.54
C GLU A 3 -16.71 13.82 -12.34
N ILE A 4 -15.72 14.05 -13.21
CA ILE A 4 -14.40 13.42 -13.10
C ILE A 4 -13.70 13.85 -11.80
N ILE A 5 -13.81 15.12 -11.40
CA ILE A 5 -13.23 15.63 -10.16
C ILE A 5 -13.92 15.01 -8.94
N ASN A 6 -15.25 14.86 -8.97
CA ASN A 6 -16.00 14.21 -7.89
C ASN A 6 -15.60 12.73 -7.76
N GLU A 7 -15.46 12.03 -8.87
CA GLU A 7 -15.03 10.63 -8.87
C GLU A 7 -13.58 10.48 -8.37
N LEU A 8 -12.67 11.36 -8.79
CA LEU A 8 -11.31 11.37 -8.26
C LEU A 8 -11.29 11.58 -6.74
N LEU A 9 -12.12 12.50 -6.23
CA LEU A 9 -12.24 12.73 -4.79
C LEU A 9 -12.77 11.49 -4.07
N ARG A 10 -13.85 10.88 -4.57
CA ARG A 10 -14.43 9.66 -4.02
C ARG A 10 -13.41 8.53 -3.98
N VAL A 11 -12.72 8.28 -5.10
CA VAL A 11 -11.71 7.22 -5.21
C VAL A 11 -10.54 7.48 -4.26
N SER A 12 -10.04 8.72 -4.15
CA SER A 12 -8.97 9.04 -3.20
C SER A 12 -9.40 8.82 -1.74
N GLN A 13 -10.64 9.14 -1.38
CA GLN A 13 -11.18 8.88 -0.05
C GLN A 13 -11.34 7.37 0.23
N GLU A 14 -11.75 6.58 -0.77
CA GLU A 14 -11.83 5.12 -0.67
C GLU A 14 -10.46 4.48 -0.56
N MET A 15 -9.47 4.96 -1.31
CA MET A 15 -8.08 4.49 -1.22
C MET A 15 -7.50 4.71 0.17
N LYS A 16 -7.81 5.85 0.80
CA LYS A 16 -7.43 6.13 2.18
C LYS A 16 -8.04 5.10 3.13
N LYS A 17 -9.34 4.82 3.03
CA LYS A 17 -10.03 3.81 3.86
C LYS A 17 -9.43 2.42 3.67
N ALA A 18 -9.19 2.01 2.43
CA ALA A 18 -8.61 0.71 2.12
C ALA A 18 -7.22 0.54 2.77
N ILE A 19 -6.41 1.61 2.80
CA ILE A 19 -5.12 1.59 3.50
C ILE A 19 -5.25 1.54 5.01
N GLU A 20 -6.16 2.32 5.59
CA GLU A 20 -6.44 2.30 7.04
C GLU A 20 -6.94 0.93 7.52
N GLN A 21 -7.64 0.20 6.65
CA GLN A 21 -8.19 -1.14 6.92
C GLN A 21 -7.25 -2.28 6.47
N GLU A 22 -6.08 -1.96 5.90
CA GLU A 22 -5.12 -2.92 5.34
C GLU A 22 -5.70 -3.82 4.22
N GLU A 23 -6.74 -3.34 3.53
CA GLU A 23 -7.41 -4.00 2.40
C GLU A 23 -6.64 -3.75 1.08
N PHE A 24 -5.44 -4.32 0.97
CA PHE A 24 -4.52 -4.04 -0.15
C PHE A 24 -5.04 -4.48 -1.53
N ASN A 25 -5.93 -5.48 -1.59
CA ASN A 25 -6.56 -5.89 -2.85
C ASN A 25 -7.53 -4.82 -3.35
N GLU A 26 -8.34 -4.25 -2.45
CA GLU A 26 -9.26 -3.17 -2.78
C GLU A 26 -8.50 -1.92 -3.22
N LEU A 27 -7.40 -1.58 -2.51
CA LEU A 27 -6.51 -0.50 -2.91
C LEU A 27 -5.99 -0.66 -4.34
N ASN A 28 -5.61 -1.88 -4.75
CA ASN A 28 -5.12 -2.15 -6.10
C ASN A 28 -6.21 -1.95 -7.16
N GLU A 29 -7.46 -2.33 -6.90
CA GLU A 29 -8.55 -2.07 -7.84
C GLU A 29 -8.87 -0.56 -7.93
N LEU A 30 -8.88 0.14 -6.79
CA LEU A 30 -9.08 1.59 -6.75
C LEU A 30 -7.98 2.35 -7.51
N LEU A 31 -6.72 1.89 -7.45
CA LEU A 31 -5.61 2.46 -8.23
C LEU A 31 -5.83 2.33 -9.74
N LYS A 32 -6.39 1.22 -10.22
CA LYS A 32 -6.72 1.04 -11.64
C LYS A 32 -7.82 2.00 -12.07
N ILE A 33 -8.88 2.12 -11.26
CA ILE A 33 -9.99 3.05 -11.51
C ILE A 33 -9.45 4.48 -11.56
N ARG A 34 -8.61 4.86 -10.59
CA ARG A 34 -7.97 6.16 -10.56
C ARG A 34 -7.13 6.44 -11.82
N HIS A 35 -6.39 5.45 -12.30
CA HIS A 35 -5.59 5.59 -13.52
C HIS A 35 -6.45 5.91 -14.75
N ILE A 36 -7.63 5.28 -14.85
CA ILE A 36 -8.61 5.58 -15.90
C ILE A 36 -9.04 7.06 -15.81
N PHE A 37 -9.46 7.52 -14.63
CA PHE A 37 -9.88 8.91 -14.46
C PHE A 37 -8.76 9.92 -14.72
N MET A 38 -7.51 9.61 -14.38
CA MET A 38 -6.36 10.47 -14.70
C MET A 38 -6.14 10.60 -16.21
N LYS A 39 -6.32 9.50 -16.96
CA LYS A 39 -6.29 9.51 -18.43
C LYS A 39 -7.41 10.37 -19.00
N ASP A 40 -8.62 10.26 -18.46
CA ASP A 40 -9.76 11.09 -18.87
C ASP A 40 -9.51 12.58 -18.57
N VAL A 41 -8.86 12.89 -17.44
CA VAL A 41 -8.43 14.27 -17.12
C VAL A 41 -7.44 14.79 -18.16
N ASP A 42 -6.45 13.99 -18.56
CA ASP A 42 -5.44 14.41 -19.53
C ASP A 42 -6.06 14.62 -20.93
N GLU A 43 -6.95 13.71 -21.35
CA GLU A 43 -7.72 13.87 -22.59
C GLU A 43 -8.60 15.12 -22.55
N TRP A 44 -9.28 15.36 -21.43
CA TRP A 44 -10.12 16.54 -21.27
C TRP A 44 -9.30 17.84 -21.30
N LYS A 45 -8.13 17.88 -20.64
CA LYS A 45 -7.22 19.04 -20.67
C LYS A 45 -6.72 19.33 -22.08
N ALA A 46 -6.36 18.29 -22.84
CA ALA A 46 -5.92 18.43 -24.22
C ALA A 46 -7.03 18.99 -25.12
N ALA A 47 -8.28 18.54 -24.90
CA ALA A 47 -9.44 19.01 -25.67
C ALA A 47 -9.91 20.42 -25.26
N ASN A 48 -9.63 20.88 -24.04
CA ASN A 48 -10.15 22.14 -23.50
C ASN A 48 -9.03 23.06 -22.98
N PRO A 49 -8.07 23.46 -23.84
CA PRO A 49 -6.95 24.31 -23.44
C PRO A 49 -7.42 25.67 -22.94
N GLY A 50 -6.82 26.17 -21.86
CA GLY A 50 -7.14 27.48 -21.28
C GLY A 50 -8.41 27.52 -20.43
N THR A 51 -9.09 26.39 -20.21
CA THR A 51 -10.27 26.34 -19.34
C THR A 51 -9.90 26.64 -17.90
N ILE A 52 -10.66 27.56 -17.29
CA ILE A 52 -10.51 27.92 -15.88
C ILE A 52 -11.48 27.10 -15.05
N LEU A 53 -10.97 26.27 -14.16
CA LEU A 53 -11.78 25.52 -13.21
C LEU A 53 -12.48 26.46 -12.22
N SER A 54 -13.68 26.05 -11.77
CA SER A 54 -14.39 26.72 -10.70
C SER A 54 -13.60 26.70 -9.39
N GLN A 55 -13.91 27.60 -8.46
CA GLN A 55 -13.25 27.61 -7.15
C GLN A 55 -13.50 26.30 -6.37
N ASN A 56 -14.73 25.78 -6.44
CA ASN A 56 -15.11 24.51 -5.82
C ASN A 56 -14.30 23.32 -6.38
N ASP A 57 -14.15 23.25 -7.70
CA ASP A 57 -13.36 22.20 -8.36
C ASP A 57 -11.88 22.26 -7.95
N LYS A 58 -11.33 23.47 -7.82
CA LYS A 58 -9.96 23.67 -7.32
C LYS A 58 -9.80 23.21 -5.87
N GLU A 59 -10.80 23.43 -5.03
CA GLU A 59 -10.78 22.98 -3.63
C GLU A 59 -10.82 21.46 -3.53
N LYS A 60 -11.70 20.80 -4.30
CA LYS A 60 -11.76 19.33 -4.38
C LYS A 60 -10.43 18.73 -4.88
N LEU A 61 -9.83 19.32 -5.91
CA LEU A 61 -8.53 18.86 -6.41
C LEU A 61 -7.39 19.08 -5.40
N LYS A 62 -7.45 20.15 -4.59
CA LYS A 62 -6.51 20.34 -3.47
C LYS A 62 -6.70 19.27 -2.40
N GLU A 63 -7.94 18.89 -2.09
CA GLU A 63 -8.24 17.80 -1.17
C GLU A 63 -7.67 16.47 -1.69
N VAL A 64 -7.92 16.13 -2.95
CA VAL A 64 -7.33 14.96 -3.62
C VAL A 64 -5.81 14.95 -3.47
N LEU A 65 -5.14 16.07 -3.76
CA LEU A 65 -3.69 16.18 -3.63
C LEU A 65 -3.21 15.97 -2.18
N GLY A 66 -3.95 16.50 -1.20
CA GLY A 66 -3.65 16.29 0.21
C GLY A 66 -3.76 14.82 0.61
N LEU A 67 -4.83 14.14 0.16
CA LEU A 67 -5.01 12.70 0.37
C LEU A 67 -3.88 11.89 -0.27
N ASP A 68 -3.42 12.27 -1.46
CA ASP A 68 -2.31 11.59 -2.14
C ASP A 68 -1.00 11.67 -1.37
N GLN A 69 -0.68 12.85 -0.84
CA GLN A 69 0.53 13.06 -0.05
C GLN A 69 0.49 12.26 1.25
N GLU A 70 -0.68 12.19 1.89
CA GLU A 70 -0.90 11.35 3.07
C GLU A 70 -0.72 9.86 2.72
N LEU A 71 -1.33 9.42 1.62
CA LEU A 71 -1.28 8.04 1.15
C LEU A 71 0.14 7.60 0.83
N GLU A 72 0.90 8.43 0.11
CA GLU A 72 2.29 8.18 -0.24
C GLU A 72 3.14 7.99 1.01
N ARG A 73 2.94 8.85 2.02
CA ARG A 73 3.64 8.74 3.30
C ARG A 73 3.35 7.41 3.99
N VAL A 74 2.08 7.04 4.14
CA VAL A 74 1.66 5.80 4.81
C VAL A 74 2.19 4.58 4.06
N LEU A 75 2.11 4.56 2.73
CA LEU A 75 2.64 3.47 1.92
C LEU A 75 4.15 3.30 2.07
N LYS A 76 4.92 4.40 2.13
CA LYS A 76 6.37 4.34 2.39
C LYS A 76 6.68 3.76 3.77
N GLU A 77 5.94 4.18 4.80
CA GLU A 77 6.08 3.66 6.16
C GLU A 77 5.80 2.15 6.19
N LYS A 78 4.67 1.70 5.64
CA LYS A 78 4.27 0.29 5.56
C LYS A 78 5.24 -0.56 4.71
N MET A 79 5.77 -0.01 3.63
CA MET A 79 6.75 -0.71 2.79
C MET A 79 8.07 -0.92 3.55
N SER A 80 8.52 0.07 4.31
CA SER A 80 9.71 -0.03 5.16
C SER A 80 9.53 -1.10 6.24
N GLU A 81 8.38 -1.12 6.92
CA GLU A 81 8.02 -2.13 7.90
C GLU A 81 8.03 -3.54 7.29
N ASN A 82 7.42 -3.71 6.12
CA ASN A 82 7.39 -5.00 5.43
C ASN A 82 8.81 -5.49 5.06
N ILE A 83 9.69 -4.59 4.60
CA ILE A 83 11.10 -4.93 4.31
C ILE A 83 11.81 -5.46 5.57
N GLN A 84 11.61 -4.79 6.72
CA GLN A 84 12.19 -5.21 7.99
C GLN A 84 11.68 -6.59 8.44
N LEU A 85 10.35 -6.79 8.43
CA LEU A 85 9.73 -8.07 8.79
C LEU A 85 10.21 -9.21 7.88
N ARG A 86 10.37 -8.94 6.59
CA ARG A 86 10.89 -9.92 5.63
C ARG A 86 12.35 -10.27 5.90
N GLY A 87 13.15 -9.31 6.37
CA GLY A 87 14.52 -9.56 6.86
C GLY A 87 14.52 -10.49 8.07
N GLN A 88 13.71 -10.19 9.07
CA GLN A 88 13.56 -11.01 10.29
C GLN A 88 13.11 -12.45 9.96
N LEU A 89 12.18 -12.62 9.01
CA LEU A 89 11.75 -13.94 8.55
C LEU A 89 12.89 -14.74 7.91
N LYS A 90 13.75 -14.09 7.12
CA LYS A 90 14.94 -14.75 6.54
C LYS A 90 15.92 -15.17 7.62
N ASP A 91 16.18 -14.31 8.60
CA ASP A 91 17.07 -14.60 9.72
C ASP A 91 16.53 -15.75 10.57
N ARG A 92 15.22 -15.74 10.87
CA ARG A 92 14.53 -16.84 11.56
C ARG A 92 14.66 -18.15 10.77
N SER A 93 14.41 -18.14 9.46
CA SER A 93 14.57 -19.34 8.63
C SER A 93 16.01 -19.85 8.63
N ARG A 94 17.00 -18.95 8.55
CA ARG A 94 18.42 -19.29 8.62
C ARG A 94 18.79 -19.90 9.98
N ALA A 95 18.31 -19.30 11.08
CA ALA A 95 18.50 -19.83 12.42
C ALA A 95 17.85 -21.22 12.57
N SER A 96 16.59 -21.39 12.13
CA SER A 96 15.91 -22.69 12.14
C SER A 96 16.65 -23.76 11.34
N LYS A 97 17.22 -23.43 10.17
CA LYS A 97 18.06 -24.36 9.41
C LYS A 97 19.38 -24.70 10.13
N LYS A 98 20.03 -23.70 10.73
CA LYS A 98 21.32 -23.87 11.41
C LYS A 98 21.20 -24.69 12.69
N TYR A 99 20.18 -24.43 13.50
CA TYR A 99 19.99 -25.03 14.82
C TYR A 99 18.99 -26.19 14.82
N GLY A 100 18.18 -26.37 13.77
CA GLY A 100 17.24 -27.49 13.66
C GLY A 100 17.93 -28.85 13.72
N ASN A 101 19.12 -28.97 13.13
CA ASN A 101 19.95 -30.17 13.25
C ASN A 101 20.49 -30.38 14.67
N TYR A 102 20.79 -29.31 15.41
CA TYR A 102 21.24 -29.43 16.79
C TYR A 102 20.10 -29.85 17.72
N GLN A 103 18.91 -29.26 17.54
CA GLN A 103 17.70 -29.65 18.28
C GLN A 103 17.29 -31.11 18.04
N SER A 104 17.39 -31.60 16.80
CA SER A 104 17.10 -33.02 16.50
C SER A 104 18.13 -33.96 17.13
N LEU A 105 19.41 -33.56 17.19
CA LEU A 105 20.47 -34.33 17.84
C LEU A 105 20.34 -34.35 19.37
N THR A 106 19.93 -33.25 20.01
CA THR A 106 19.73 -33.21 21.47
C THR A 106 18.43 -33.87 21.92
N ASN A 107 17.39 -33.88 21.09
CA ASN A 107 16.15 -34.62 21.38
C ASN A 107 16.31 -36.14 21.26
N GLY A 108 17.33 -36.60 20.51
CA GLY A 108 17.71 -38.00 20.39
C GLY A 108 18.88 -38.41 21.29
N ALA A 109 19.43 -37.49 22.09
CA ALA A 109 20.45 -37.81 23.07
C ALA A 109 19.77 -38.59 24.22
N PHE A 110 19.69 -39.91 24.05
CA PHE A 110 19.52 -40.85 25.14
C PHE A 110 20.64 -40.59 26.13
N VAL A 111 20.35 -39.78 27.14
CA VAL A 111 21.10 -39.85 28.38
C VAL A 111 20.65 -41.16 29.00
N ASP A 112 21.38 -42.25 28.72
CA ASP A 112 21.39 -43.43 29.56
C ASP A 112 21.93 -42.99 30.92
N THR A 113 21.07 -42.33 31.71
CA THR A 113 21.25 -42.23 33.15
C THR A 113 20.96 -43.60 33.72
N PHE A 114 22.03 -44.40 33.76
CA PHE A 114 22.26 -45.60 34.56
C PHE A 114 21.13 -46.01 35.52
N LYS A 115 20.64 -47.24 35.33
CA LYS A 115 20.50 -48.22 36.42
C LYS A 115 20.81 -49.62 35.93
#